data_AF-A0A9D5K969-F1
#
_entry.id   AF-A0A9D5K969-F1
#
_cell.length_a   1.000
_cell.length_b   1.000
_cell.length_c   1.000
_cell.angle_alpha   90.00
_cell.angle_beta   90.00
_cell.angle_gamma   90.00
#
_symmetry.space_group_name_H-M   'P 1'
#
loop_
_entity.id
_entity.type
_entity.pdbx_description
1 polymer ?
#
loop_
_entity_poly.entity_id
_entity_poly.type
_entity_poly.pdbx_seq_one_letter_code
_entity_poly.pdbx_strand_id
1 'polypeptide(L)'
;MNRQALGKHGEDAAAEFLRKQGYEIITRNFYTRWGELDIIARDGEEIVFVEVKTRTSISFARPEEGVDLRKQDHLRKTAEFW
;
A
#
# COMPACT_ATOMS: atom_id res chain seq x y z
N MET A 1 -13.42 4.19 17.81
CA MET A 1 -13.16 3.35 16.62
C MET A 1 -11.91 2.51 16.91
N ASN A 2 -11.93 1.19 16.69
CA ASN A 2 -10.74 0.34 16.92
C ASN A 2 -9.70 0.57 15.81
N ARG A 3 -8.41 0.36 16.10
CA ARG A 3 -7.26 0.58 15.20
C ARG A 3 -7.39 -0.18 13.87
N GLN A 4 -7.95 -1.38 13.89
CA GLN A 4 -8.24 -2.15 12.66
C GLN A 4 -9.29 -1.49 11.77
N ALA A 5 -10.39 -0.99 12.36
CA ALA A 5 -11.44 -0.30 11.60
C ALA A 5 -10.92 1.02 11.01
N LEU A 6 -10.06 1.73 11.75
CA LEU A 6 -9.37 2.92 11.26
C LEU A 6 -8.41 2.60 10.10
N GLY A 7 -7.63 1.52 10.21
CA GLY A 7 -6.75 1.04 9.13
C GLY A 7 -7.54 0.76 7.85
N LYS A 8 -8.59 -0.06 7.96
CA LYS A 8 -9.49 -0.39 6.84
C LYS A 8 -10.09 0.85 6.17
N HIS A 9 -10.55 1.82 6.97
CA HIS A 9 -11.12 3.04 6.42
C HIS A 9 -10.11 3.87 5.62
N GLY A 10 -8.86 3.95 6.08
CA GLY A 10 -7.80 4.62 5.31
C GLY A 10 -7.44 3.85 4.04
N GLU A 11 -7.44 2.52 4.07
CA GLU A 11 -7.20 1.70 2.88
C GLU A 11 -8.32 1.86 1.85
N ASP A 12 -9.58 1.90 2.29
CA ASP A 12 -10.74 2.19 1.43
C ASP A 12 -10.60 3.57 0.76
N ALA A 13 -10.24 4.60 1.55
CA ALA A 13 -10.03 5.95 1.04
C ALA A 13 -8.85 6.04 0.05
N ALA A 14 -7.75 5.33 0.33
CA ALA A 14 -6.60 5.27 -0.56
C ALA A 14 -6.96 4.58 -1.89
N ALA A 15 -7.67 3.45 -1.84
CA ALA A 15 -8.12 2.76 -3.04
C ALA A 15 -9.08 3.61 -3.88
N GLU A 16 -9.99 4.36 -3.24
CA GLU A 16 -10.88 5.27 -3.95
C GLU A 16 -10.12 6.44 -4.59
N PHE A 17 -9.15 7.01 -3.88
CA PHE A 17 -8.28 8.05 -4.41
C PHE A 17 -7.52 7.58 -5.65
N LEU A 18 -6.86 6.41 -5.57
CA LEU A 18 -6.12 5.82 -6.68
C LEU A 18 -7.01 5.59 -7.90
N ARG A 19 -8.23 5.04 -7.71
CA ARG A 19 -9.20 4.89 -8.81
C ARG A 19 -9.54 6.23 -9.47
N LYS A 20 -9.74 7.29 -8.66
CA LYS A 20 -10.01 8.64 -9.19
C LYS A 20 -8.81 9.23 -9.94
N GLN A 21 -7.59 8.81 -9.63
CA GLN A 21 -6.38 9.18 -10.37
C GLN A 21 -6.15 8.33 -11.63
N GLY A 22 -7.02 7.34 -11.92
CA GLY A 22 -6.91 6.50 -13.12
C GLY A 22 -6.25 5.15 -12.90
N TYR A 23 -5.91 4.80 -11.67
CA TYR A 23 -5.28 3.52 -11.35
C TYR A 23 -6.31 2.39 -11.38
N GLU A 24 -5.93 1.24 -11.94
CA GLU A 24 -6.67 -0.01 -11.83
C GLU A 24 -6.24 -0.72 -10.54
N ILE A 25 -7.18 -0.93 -9.60
CA ILE A 25 -6.88 -1.70 -8.38
C ILE A 25 -6.89 -3.19 -8.73
N ILE A 26 -5.72 -3.83 -8.67
CA ILE A 26 -5.56 -5.26 -8.94
C ILE A 26 -6.00 -6.07 -7.72
N THR A 27 -5.47 -5.73 -6.54
CA THR A 27 -5.83 -6.41 -5.29
C THR A 27 -5.57 -5.53 -4.08
N ARG A 28 -6.15 -5.93 -2.95
CA ARG A 28 -6.07 -5.29 -1.65
C ARG A 28 -5.79 -6.34 -0.58
N ASN A 29 -5.10 -5.97 0.50
CA ASN A 29 -4.69 -6.89 1.58
C ASN A 29 -3.99 -8.14 1.03
N PHE A 30 -2.94 -7.94 0.23
CA PHE A 30 -2.23 -9.04 -0.41
C PHE A 30 -1.21 -9.67 0.55
N TYR A 31 -1.39 -10.96 0.83
CA TYR A 31 -0.52 -11.73 1.72
C TYR A 31 0.50 -12.53 0.91
N THR A 32 1.76 -12.44 1.32
CA THR A 32 2.85 -13.30 0.81
C THR A 32 3.59 -13.96 1.96
N ARG A 33 4.40 -14.97 1.65
CA ARG A 33 5.30 -15.59 2.66
C ARG A 33 6.34 -14.61 3.24
N TRP A 34 6.47 -13.41 2.67
CA TRP A 34 7.45 -12.40 3.09
C TRP A 34 6.80 -11.14 3.69
N GLY A 35 5.47 -11.10 3.84
CA GLY A 35 4.73 -9.99 4.43
C GLY A 35 3.44 -9.64 3.71
N GLU A 36 2.86 -8.51 4.10
CA GLU A 36 1.57 -8.00 3.63
C GLU A 36 1.77 -6.71 2.83
N LEU A 37 0.97 -6.53 1.77
CA LEU A 37 0.87 -5.29 1.00
C LEU A 37 -0.58 -4.81 1.03
N ASP A 38 -0.78 -3.52 1.33
CA ASP A 38 -2.13 -2.98 1.49
C ASP A 38 -2.88 -2.92 0.16
N ILE A 39 -2.26 -2.38 -0.90
CA ILE A 39 -2.88 -2.25 -2.23
C ILE A 39 -1.85 -2.55 -3.32
N ILE A 40 -2.26 -3.31 -4.33
CA ILE A 40 -1.55 -3.44 -5.61
C ILE A 40 -2.44 -2.82 -6.69
N ALA A 41 -1.89 -1.90 -7.46
CA ALA A 41 -2.57 -1.19 -8.52
C ALA A 41 -1.75 -1.21 -9.81
N ARG A 42 -2.39 -0.84 -10.92
CA ARG A 42 -1.75 -0.61 -12.22
C ARG A 42 -1.97 0.82 -12.66
N ASP A 43 -0.89 1.44 -13.14
CA ASP A 43 -0.88 2.75 -13.78
C ASP A 43 -0.26 2.60 -15.18
N GLY A 44 -1.11 2.51 -16.20
CA GLY A 44 -0.66 2.16 -17.55
C GLY A 44 0.03 0.78 -17.59
N GLU A 45 1.31 0.76 -17.91
CA GLU A 45 2.13 -0.47 -17.96
C GLU A 45 2.83 -0.78 -16.62
N GLU A 46 2.75 0.12 -15.65
CA GLU A 46 3.44 -0.01 -14.37
C GLU A 46 2.57 -0.71 -13.32
N ILE A 47 3.20 -1.58 -12.52
CA ILE A 47 2.59 -2.16 -11.32
C ILE A 47 3.04 -1.34 -10.11
N VAL A 48 2.08 -0.78 -9.39
CA VAL A 48 2.30 0.12 -8.26
C VAL A 48 1.87 -0.56 -6.98
N PHE A 49 2.82 -0.72 -6.06
CA PHE A 49 2.59 -1.26 -4.74
C PHE A 49 2.44 -0.12 -3.74
N VAL A 50 1.35 -0.10 -2.97
CA VAL A 50 0.99 1.01 -2.10
C VAL A 50 0.82 0.51 -0.67
N GLU A 51 1.50 1.18 0.25
CA GLU A 51 1.32 1.02 1.69
C GLU A 51 0.52 2.19 2.26
N VAL A 52 -0.52 1.89 3.03
CA VAL A 52 -1.45 2.84 3.60
C VAL A 52 -1.20 2.98 5.10
N LYS A 53 -0.92 4.21 5.54
CA LYS A 53 -0.78 4.54 6.97
C LYS A 53 -1.86 5.52 7.41
N THR A 54 -2.91 5.01 8.03
CA THR A 54 -3.96 5.85 8.63
C THR A 54 -3.49 6.43 9.97
N ARG A 55 -3.53 7.76 10.12
CA ARG A 55 -3.12 8.47 11.34
C ARG A 55 -4.20 9.44 11.79
N THR A 56 -4.37 9.59 13.11
CA THR A 56 -5.26 10.58 13.74
C THR A 56 -4.53 11.82 14.26
N SER A 57 -3.19 11.82 14.20
CA SER A 57 -2.34 12.95 14.58
C SER A 57 -1.27 13.18 13.50
N ILE A 58 -0.94 14.45 13.28
CA ILE A 58 0.07 14.96 12.35
C ILE A 58 1.51 14.95 12.93
N SER A 59 1.67 14.56 14.19
CA SER A 59 2.91 14.72 14.95
C SER A 59 3.95 13.60 14.74
N PHE A 60 4.32 13.17 13.52
CA PHE A 60 5.43 12.21 13.33
C PHE A 60 6.11 12.25 11.95
N ALA A 61 7.36 11.76 11.94
CA ALA A 61 8.41 11.77 10.91
C ALA A 61 8.01 11.46 9.45
N ARG A 62 8.90 11.90 8.54
CA ARG A 62 8.71 11.98 7.08
C ARG A 62 8.42 10.60 6.45
N PRO A 63 7.55 10.51 5.42
CA PRO A 63 7.17 9.25 4.76
C PRO A 63 8.36 8.43 4.21
N GLU A 64 9.42 9.14 3.87
CA GLU A 64 10.65 8.69 3.21
C GLU A 64 11.51 7.75 4.10
N GLU A 65 11.27 7.68 5.41
CA GLU A 65 11.90 6.69 6.30
C GLU A 65 11.18 5.32 6.30
N GLY A 66 10.08 5.20 5.56
CA GLY A 66 9.19 4.04 5.59
C GLY A 66 9.49 2.93 4.57
N VAL A 67 10.46 3.12 3.67
CA VAL A 67 10.86 2.15 2.64
C VAL A 67 12.30 1.69 2.91
N ASP A 68 12.46 0.86 3.93
CA ASP A 68 13.73 0.19 4.24
C ASP A 68 14.11 -0.79 3.11
N LEU A 69 15.39 -1.12 2.98
CA LEU A 69 15.93 -2.06 1.99
C LEU A 69 15.21 -3.42 1.99
N ARG A 70 14.69 -3.84 3.15
CA ARG A 70 13.83 -5.03 3.26
C ARG A 70 12.53 -4.92 2.45
N LYS A 71 11.90 -3.74 2.43
CA LYS A 71 10.70 -3.50 1.63
C LYS A 71 11.05 -3.45 0.14
N GLN A 72 12.19 -2.87 -0.24
CA GLN A 72 12.63 -2.91 -1.63
C GLN A 72 12.91 -4.34 -2.12
N ASP A 73 13.53 -5.18 -1.30
CA ASP A 73 13.78 -6.58 -1.63
C ASP A 73 12.48 -7.40 -1.71
N HIS A 74 11.51 -7.12 -0.82
CA HIS A 74 10.16 -7.69 -0.90
C HIS A 74 9.48 -7.32 -2.22
N LEU A 75 9.48 -6.04 -2.59
CA LEU A 75 8.86 -5.54 -3.81
C LEU A 75 9.46 -6.20 -5.06
N ARG A 76 10.79 -6.34 -5.11
CA ARG A 76 11.48 -7.04 -6.20
C ARG A 76 11.02 -8.49 -6.33
N LYS A 77 10.97 -9.22 -5.22
CA LYS A 77 10.55 -10.64 -5.22
C LYS A 77 9.08 -10.82 -5.57
N THR A 78 8.21 -9.91 -5.14
CA THR A 78 6.79 -9.95 -5.52
C THR A 78 6.60 -9.63 -7.00
N ALA A 79 7.36 -8.69 -7.56
CA ALA A 79 7.34 -8.39 -8.99
C ALA A 79 7.88 -9.55 -9.85
N GLU A 80 8.89 -10.31 -9.39
CA GLU A 80 9.38 -11.51 -10.08
C GLU A 80 8.39 -12.69 -10.04
N PHE A 81 7.46 -12.69 -9.09
CA PHE A 81 6.48 -13.77 -8.92
C PHE A 81 5.15 -13.50 -9.66
N TRP A 82 4.95 -12.29 -10.17
CA TRP A 82 3.78 -11.87 -10.94
C TRP A 82 4.07 -11.96 -12.44
#